data_AF-A0A3N5RWA6-F1
#
_entry.id   AF-A0A3N5RWA6-F1
#
_cell.length_a   1.000
_cell.length_b   1.000
_cell.length_c   1.000
_cell.angle_alpha   90.00
_cell.angle_beta   90.00
_cell.angle_gamma   90.00
#
_symmetry.space_group_name_H-M   'P 1'
#
loop_
_entity.id
_entity.type
_entity.pdbx_description
1 polymer ?
#
loop_
_entity_poly.entity_id
_entity_poly.type
_entity_poly.pdbx_seq_one_letter_code
_entity_poly.pdbx_strand_id
1 'polypeptide(L)'
;RDFGATKIWKVHFRNVSAPLPHFVETFLDNGYYDMYKIMKALRDVNYDGIVVLDHSPGMVGGGNVQTAYAFAYMRALLNRANAEATD
;
A
#
# COMPACT_ATOMS: atom_id res chain seq x y z
N ARG A 1 -10.96 14.67 8.43
CA ARG A 1 -11.45 13.49 7.69
C ARG A 1 -11.48 12.32 8.67
N ASP A 2 -12.64 11.79 9.04
CA ASP A 2 -12.77 10.63 9.94
C ASP A 2 -12.54 9.30 9.19
N PHE A 3 -11.44 9.19 8.44
CA PHE A 3 -11.12 7.96 7.71
C PHE A 3 -10.57 6.91 8.68
N GLY A 4 -11.44 6.40 9.54
CA GLY A 4 -11.26 5.16 10.28
C GLY A 4 -10.06 5.07 11.22
N ALA A 5 -9.33 6.15 11.52
CA ALA A 5 -8.17 6.10 12.42
C ALA A 5 -8.49 5.44 13.78
N THR A 6 -9.72 5.58 14.27
CA THR A 6 -10.18 4.96 15.53
C THR A 6 -10.97 3.65 15.35
N LYS A 7 -11.17 3.18 14.12
CA LYS A 7 -11.99 2.00 13.79
C LYS A 7 -11.26 0.95 12.94
N ILE A 8 -10.21 1.34 12.25
CA ILE A 8 -9.39 0.49 11.38
C ILE A 8 -8.18 0.04 12.19
N TRP A 9 -8.10 -1.25 12.47
CA TRP A 9 -6.99 -1.80 13.27
C TRP A 9 -5.79 -2.21 12.41
N LYS A 10 -6.06 -2.66 11.18
CA LYS A 10 -5.05 -3.16 10.24
C LYS A 10 -5.49 -2.91 8.80
N VAL A 11 -4.54 -2.56 7.94
CA VAL A 11 -4.74 -2.40 6.50
C VAL A 11 -3.94 -3.48 5.77
N HIS A 12 -4.62 -4.27 4.94
CA HIS A 12 -3.98 -5.18 3.98
C HIS A 12 -3.69 -4.41 2.69
N PHE A 13 -2.41 -4.23 2.39
CA PHE A 13 -1.92 -3.34 1.34
C PHE A 13 -1.49 -4.17 0.13
N ARG A 14 -2.40 -4.31 -0.83
CA ARG A 14 -2.20 -4.96 -2.13
C ARG A 14 -2.89 -4.18 -3.24
N ASN A 15 -2.50 -4.44 -4.48
CA ASN A 15 -3.14 -3.86 -5.66
C ASN A 15 -3.68 -4.97 -6.57
N VAL A 16 -4.65 -4.61 -7.40
CA VAL A 16 -5.36 -5.52 -8.30
C VAL A 16 -5.62 -4.82 -9.63
N SER A 17 -5.80 -5.54 -10.74
CA SER A 17 -5.96 -4.94 -12.07
C SER A 17 -7.29 -4.19 -12.27
N ALA A 18 -8.32 -4.55 -11.52
CA ALA A 18 -9.66 -3.97 -11.63
C ALA A 18 -10.48 -4.24 -10.33
N PRO A 19 -11.63 -3.57 -10.14
CA PRO A 19 -12.61 -3.96 -9.13
C PRO A 19 -13.29 -5.30 -9.45
N LEU A 20 -14.15 -5.75 -8.53
CA LEU A 20 -15.01 -6.91 -8.73
C LEU A 20 -15.89 -6.78 -10.00
N PRO A 21 -16.27 -7.90 -10.63
CA PRO A 21 -16.07 -9.27 -10.17
C PRO A 21 -14.76 -9.92 -10.63
N HIS A 22 -14.06 -9.34 -11.62
CA HIS A 22 -12.89 -9.96 -12.23
C HIS A 22 -11.65 -9.09 -12.08
N PHE A 23 -10.65 -9.62 -11.41
CA PHE A 23 -9.37 -8.97 -11.24
C PHE A 23 -8.25 -10.01 -11.15
N VAL A 24 -7.02 -9.56 -11.39
CA VAL A 24 -5.80 -10.28 -11.02
C VAL A 24 -5.00 -9.45 -10.03
N GLU A 25 -4.27 -10.10 -9.13
CA GLU A 25 -3.35 -9.41 -8.22
C GLU A 25 -2.14 -8.88 -8.99
N THR A 26 -1.70 -7.66 -8.64
CA THR A 26 -0.62 -6.96 -9.36
C THR A 26 0.45 -6.49 -8.39
N PHE A 27 1.59 -6.08 -8.93
CA PHE A 27 2.54 -5.27 -8.16
C PHE A 27 1.87 -3.95 -7.73
N LEU A 28 2.37 -3.37 -6.63
CA LEU A 28 1.80 -2.17 -6.04
C LEU A 28 1.79 -0.97 -7.01
N ASP A 29 2.74 -0.92 -7.94
CA ASP A 29 2.91 0.15 -8.93
C ASP A 29 2.18 -0.07 -10.27
N ASN A 30 1.53 -1.23 -10.46
CA ASN A 30 0.96 -1.62 -11.74
C ASN A 30 -0.46 -2.21 -11.60
N GLY A 31 -1.29 -1.58 -10.79
CA GLY A 31 -2.69 -1.99 -10.60
C GLY A 31 -3.68 -0.86 -10.84
N TYR A 32 -4.94 -1.15 -10.51
CA TYR A 32 -6.10 -0.31 -10.69
C TYR A 32 -6.03 0.98 -9.88
N TYR A 33 -5.51 0.89 -8.64
CA TYR A 33 -5.46 2.02 -7.74
C TYR A 33 -4.07 2.64 -7.66
N ASP A 34 -4.04 3.95 -7.50
CA ASP A 34 -2.82 4.68 -7.15
C ASP A 34 -2.53 4.49 -5.65
N MET A 35 -1.58 3.61 -5.36
CA MET A 35 -1.24 3.24 -3.98
C MET A 35 -0.66 4.41 -3.19
N TYR A 36 -0.11 5.44 -3.85
CA TYR A 36 0.35 6.64 -3.15
C TYR A 36 -0.82 7.39 -2.51
N LYS A 37 -1.96 7.50 -3.20
CA LYS A 37 -3.16 8.17 -2.65
C LYS A 37 -3.67 7.49 -1.38
N ILE A 38 -3.57 6.16 -1.31
CA ILE A 38 -3.94 5.41 -0.10
C ILE A 38 -2.96 5.72 1.03
N MET A 39 -1.66 5.63 0.77
CA MET A 39 -0.63 5.90 1.78
C MET A 39 -0.74 7.34 2.31
N LYS A 40 -0.94 8.32 1.43
CA LYS A 40 -1.17 9.72 1.81
C LYS A 40 -2.43 9.87 2.66
N ALA A 41 -3.54 9.24 2.28
CA ALA A 41 -4.78 9.28 3.07
C ALA A 41 -4.61 8.71 4.47
N LEU A 42 -3.86 7.62 4.64
CA LEU A 42 -3.52 7.05 5.95
C LEU A 42 -2.67 8.01 6.78
N ARG A 43 -1.65 8.62 6.16
CA ARG A 43 -0.80 9.62 6.81
C ARG A 43 -1.59 10.85 7.24
N ASP A 44 -2.47 11.38 6.38
CA ASP A 44 -3.26 12.59 6.62
C ASP A 44 -4.20 12.48 7.82
N VAL A 45 -4.60 11.26 8.18
CA VAL A 45 -5.43 10.99 9.36
C VAL A 45 -4.62 10.49 10.56
N ASN A 46 -3.29 10.57 10.50
CA ASN A 46 -2.37 10.06 11.51
C ASN A 46 -2.67 8.60 11.89
N TYR A 47 -2.93 7.76 10.88
CA TYR A 47 -3.13 6.34 11.10
C TYR A 47 -1.89 5.71 11.75
N ASP A 48 -2.06 5.11 12.93
CA ASP A 48 -1.00 4.54 13.77
C ASP A 48 -1.05 2.99 13.84
N GLY A 49 -1.96 2.38 13.09
CA GLY A 49 -2.13 0.93 13.02
C GLY A 49 -1.17 0.23 12.05
N ILE A 50 -1.40 -1.07 11.85
CA ILE A 50 -0.52 -1.92 11.02
C ILE A 50 -0.92 -1.80 9.54
N VAL A 51 0.05 -1.45 8.69
CA VAL A 51 -0.06 -1.60 7.23
C VAL A 51 0.78 -2.80 6.79
N VAL A 52 0.11 -3.89 6.40
CA VAL A 52 0.76 -5.15 6.03
C VAL A 52 0.82 -5.30 4.52
N LEU A 53 1.97 -5.74 3.99
CA LEU A 53 2.02 -6.28 2.64
C LEU A 53 1.19 -7.56 2.60
N ASP A 54 0.13 -7.60 1.80
CA ASP A 54 -0.77 -8.75 1.73
C ASP A 54 -0.34 -9.73 0.64
N HIS A 55 -0.71 -9.46 -0.62
CA HIS A 55 -0.35 -10.29 -1.76
C HIS A 55 0.42 -9.47 -2.81
N SER A 56 1.32 -10.15 -3.50
CA SER A 56 2.09 -9.60 -4.62
C SER A 56 2.42 -10.74 -5.59
N PRO A 57 2.60 -10.47 -6.90
CA PRO A 57 3.01 -11.51 -7.85
C PRO A 57 4.38 -12.13 -7.51
N GLY A 58 4.57 -13.39 -7.89
CA GLY A 58 5.86 -14.05 -7.76
C GLY A 58 6.93 -13.39 -8.62
N MET A 59 8.18 -13.40 -8.13
CA MET A 59 9.34 -12.85 -8.83
C MET A 59 10.43 -13.90 -8.99
N VAL A 60 11.25 -13.74 -10.03
CA VAL A 60 12.52 -14.46 -10.14
C VAL A 60 13.36 -14.16 -8.89
N GLY A 61 13.88 -15.20 -8.23
CA GLY A 61 14.54 -15.10 -6.93
C GLY A 61 13.64 -15.36 -5.72
N GLY A 62 12.35 -15.63 -5.94
CA GLY A 62 11.43 -16.15 -4.92
C GLY A 62 10.85 -15.09 -3.97
N GLY A 63 10.19 -15.57 -2.91
CA GLY A 63 9.37 -14.73 -2.02
C GLY A 63 10.13 -13.62 -1.29
N ASN A 64 11.43 -13.82 -1.00
CA ASN A 64 12.25 -12.78 -0.35
C ASN A 64 12.47 -11.57 -1.28
N VAL A 65 12.71 -11.81 -2.57
CA VAL A 65 12.90 -10.73 -3.56
C VAL A 65 11.59 -9.97 -3.77
N GLN A 66 10.49 -10.71 -3.92
CA GLN A 66 9.13 -10.16 -4.00
C GLN A 66 8.80 -9.28 -2.78
N THR A 67 9.09 -9.77 -1.58
CA THR A 67 8.84 -9.05 -0.33
C THR A 67 9.72 -7.81 -0.24
N ALA A 68 11.01 -7.91 -0.57
CA ALA A 68 11.94 -6.79 -0.54
C ALA A 68 11.51 -5.67 -1.49
N TYR A 69 11.12 -6.01 -2.73
CA TYR A 69 10.62 -5.05 -3.71
C TYR A 69 9.37 -4.33 -3.20
N ALA A 70 8.34 -5.08 -2.78
CA ALA A 70 7.08 -4.49 -2.35
C ALA A 70 7.23 -3.66 -1.07
N PHE A 71 8.03 -4.12 -0.10
CA PHE A 71 8.27 -3.40 1.14
C PHE A 71 9.08 -2.12 0.92
N ALA A 72 10.08 -2.15 0.02
CA ALA A 72 10.80 -0.95 -0.39
C ALA A 72 9.87 0.08 -1.05
N TYR A 73 8.95 -0.38 -1.91
CA TYR A 73 7.95 0.49 -2.52
C TYR A 73 7.02 1.13 -1.48
N MET A 74 6.49 0.35 -0.53
CA MET A 74 5.68 0.88 0.59
C MET A 74 6.42 1.95 1.41
N ARG A 75 7.70 1.72 1.72
CA ARG A 75 8.54 2.72 2.42
C ARG A 75 8.71 3.99 1.60
N ALA A 76 8.89 3.88 0.28
CA ALA A 76 9.01 5.04 -0.59
C ALA A 76 7.72 5.88 -0.60
N LEU A 77 6.55 5.24 -0.66
CA LEU A 77 5.26 5.93 -0.58
C LEU A 77 5.09 6.67 0.75
N LEU A 78 5.45 6.02 1.87
CA LEU A 78 5.37 6.62 3.20
C LEU A 78 6.33 7.81 3.34
N ASN A 79 7.58 7.66 2.89
CA ASN A 79 8.56 8.74 2.90
C ASN A 79 8.07 9.94 2.08
N ARG A 80 7.47 9.71 0.91
CA ARG A 80 6.90 10.78 0.08
C ARG A 80 5.72 11.46 0.79
N ALA A 81 4.82 10.69 1.40
CA ALA A 81 3.68 11.25 2.13
C ALA A 81 4.12 12.10 3.35
N ASN A 82 5.19 11.68 4.03
CA ASN A 82 5.76 12.45 5.13
C ASN A 82 6.44 13.74 4.65
N ALA A 83 7.21 13.68 3.57
CA ALA A 83 7.89 14.86 3.01
C ALA A 83 6.90 15.95 2.56
N GLU A 84 5.78 15.57 1.91
CA GLU A 84 4.76 16.53 1.48
C GLU A 84 4.01 17.21 2.64
N ALA A 85 4.10 16.66 3.84
CA ALA A 85 3.38 17.20 4.99
C ALA A 85 4.26 17.96 5.98
N THR A 86 5.57 17.98 5.73
CA THR A 86 6.52 18.90 6.37
C THR A 86 6.65 20.22 5.61
N ASP A 87 6.10 20.29 4.39
CA ASP A 87 5.85 21.53 3.63
C ASP A 87 4.50 22.16 4.03
#